data_AF-A0A1L8N447-F1
#
_entry.id   AF-A0A1L8N447-F1
#
_cell.length_a   1.000
_cell.length_b   1.000
_cell.length_c   1.000
_cell.angle_alpha   90.00
_cell.angle_beta   90.00
_cell.angle_gamma   90.00
#
_symmetry.space_group_name_H-M   'P 1'
#
loop_
_entity.id
_entity.type
_entity.pdbx_description
1 polymer ?
#
loop_
_entity_poly.entity_id
_entity_poly.type
_entity_poly.pdbx_seq_one_letter_code
_entity_poly.pdbx_strand_id
1 'polypeptide(L)'
;MLNGNTDSQNDTAETQINIPANTKIKKDALKLYSSGKYKESIQVCQEEIQEDSQHIDSYVVMCWSLLANKEYSEAEYWATEALKISKYDQRVIESLAEAKYYLGKNDESLKLFQEYISLVPVNGSHIGDAYYFMGEIYIRKGMYDHADISFSHSVRTDPLYDYWWTRLGYAREMAGYYSSSLAAYEKALQLNSAQPDAIRGINRVKSKLQ
;
A
#
# COMPACT_ATOMS: atom_id res chain seq x y z
N MET A 1 -83.83 -36.91 18.33
CA MET A 1 -83.55 -36.14 17.10
C MET A 1 -83.40 -34.69 17.49
N LEU A 2 -82.18 -34.15 17.45
CA LEU A 2 -81.83 -32.73 17.30
C LEU A 2 -80.29 -32.61 17.28
N ASN A 3 -79.83 -31.64 16.51
CA ASN A 3 -78.51 -31.48 15.91
C ASN A 3 -77.31 -31.40 16.87
N GLY A 4 -76.16 -31.86 16.41
CA GLY A 4 -74.83 -31.55 16.95
C GLY A 4 -73.79 -31.54 15.84
N ASN A 5 -73.61 -30.38 15.23
CA ASN A 5 -72.58 -30.05 14.26
C ASN A 5 -71.25 -29.89 15.01
N THR A 6 -70.16 -30.57 14.61
CA THR A 6 -68.80 -30.09 14.92
C THR A 6 -67.88 -30.39 13.74
N ASP A 7 -67.58 -29.31 13.02
CA ASP A 7 -66.58 -29.23 11.97
C ASP A 7 -65.20 -29.57 12.54
N SER A 8 -64.51 -30.49 11.86
CA SER A 8 -63.09 -30.77 12.07
C SER A 8 -62.26 -29.62 11.50
N GLN A 9 -61.89 -28.65 12.35
CA GLN A 9 -60.82 -27.72 12.02
C GLN A 9 -59.47 -28.42 12.22
N ASN A 10 -58.79 -28.64 11.09
CA ASN A 10 -57.37 -28.89 10.98
C ASN A 10 -56.61 -27.79 11.73
N ASP A 11 -56.05 -28.12 12.88
CA ASP A 11 -55.06 -27.28 13.57
C ASP A 11 -53.67 -27.66 13.03
N THR A 12 -53.38 -27.20 11.81
CA THR A 12 -52.01 -27.21 11.29
C THR A 12 -51.26 -26.09 12.00
N ALA A 13 -50.58 -26.45 13.09
CA ALA A 13 -49.56 -25.60 13.70
C ALA A 13 -48.43 -25.37 12.68
N GLU A 14 -48.56 -24.32 11.87
CA GLU A 14 -47.48 -23.78 11.06
C GLU A 14 -46.36 -23.37 12.02
N THR A 15 -45.35 -24.22 12.09
CA THR A 15 -44.10 -23.90 12.77
C THR A 15 -43.44 -22.81 11.92
N GLN A 16 -43.65 -21.55 12.29
CA GLN A 16 -42.92 -20.43 11.73
C GLN A 16 -41.43 -20.64 12.04
N ILE A 17 -40.72 -21.18 11.05
CA ILE A 17 -39.27 -21.21 11.03
C ILE A 17 -38.83 -19.76 11.03
N ASN A 18 -38.42 -19.27 12.20
CA ASN A 18 -37.77 -17.97 12.35
C ASN A 18 -36.39 -18.06 11.70
N ILE A 19 -36.35 -17.90 10.38
CA ILE A 19 -35.11 -17.68 9.63
C ILE A 19 -34.64 -16.28 10.04
N PRO A 20 -33.48 -16.11 10.68
CA PRO A 20 -33.00 -14.78 11.06
C PRO A 20 -32.88 -13.92 9.79
N ALA A 21 -33.80 -12.98 9.66
CA ALA A 21 -33.90 -12.05 8.55
C ALA A 21 -32.85 -10.96 8.68
N ASN A 22 -31.56 -11.30 8.54
CA ASN A 22 -30.52 -10.35 8.10
C ASN A 22 -29.20 -11.05 7.80
N THR A 23 -29.13 -11.93 6.80
CA THR A 23 -27.83 -12.26 6.20
C THR A 23 -27.43 -11.05 5.35
N LYS A 24 -26.95 -9.97 5.99
CA LYS A 24 -26.33 -8.83 5.32
C LYS A 24 -25.25 -9.45 4.43
N ILE A 25 -25.40 -9.38 3.11
CA ILE A 25 -24.37 -9.87 2.18
C ILE A 25 -23.13 -9.06 2.51
N LYS A 26 -22.19 -9.66 3.25
CA LYS A 26 -20.98 -8.99 3.70
C LYS A 26 -20.16 -8.72 2.45
N LYS A 27 -20.05 -7.44 2.09
CA LYS A 27 -19.21 -7.02 0.98
C LYS A 27 -17.77 -7.39 1.32
N ASP A 28 -17.01 -7.79 0.32
CA ASP A 28 -15.59 -8.10 0.49
C ASP A 28 -14.77 -6.81 0.39
N ALA A 29 -14.15 -6.40 1.51
CA ALA A 29 -13.35 -5.19 1.58
C ALA A 29 -12.16 -5.20 0.61
N LEU A 30 -11.51 -6.36 0.44
CA LEU A 30 -10.36 -6.52 -0.46
C LEU A 30 -10.78 -6.38 -1.92
N LYS A 31 -11.96 -6.91 -2.28
CA LYS A 31 -12.54 -6.74 -3.61
C LYS A 31 -12.91 -5.29 -3.90
N LEU A 32 -13.46 -4.58 -2.91
CA LEU A 32 -13.77 -3.15 -3.03
C LEU A 32 -12.49 -2.32 -3.23
N TYR A 33 -11.45 -2.60 -2.44
CA TYR A 33 -10.12 -1.98 -2.60
C TYR A 33 -9.57 -2.21 -4.01
N SER A 34 -9.54 -3.45 -4.47
CA SER A 34 -9.03 -3.83 -5.80
C SER A 34 -9.85 -3.20 -6.94
N SER A 35 -11.10 -2.82 -6.68
CA SER A 35 -11.98 -2.15 -7.64
C SER A 35 -11.91 -0.61 -7.56
N GLY A 36 -10.99 -0.04 -6.78
CA GLY A 36 -10.82 1.40 -6.60
C GLY A 36 -11.87 2.06 -5.68
N LYS A 37 -12.72 1.26 -5.02
CA LYS A 37 -13.80 1.75 -4.15
C LYS A 37 -13.31 1.90 -2.71
N TYR A 38 -12.28 2.72 -2.52
CA TYR A 38 -11.54 2.79 -1.26
C TYR A 38 -12.42 3.19 -0.07
N LYS A 39 -13.29 4.20 -0.23
CA LYS A 39 -14.21 4.63 0.85
C LYS A 39 -15.19 3.54 1.28
N GLU A 40 -15.74 2.78 0.33
CA GLU A 40 -16.61 1.65 0.65
C GLU A 40 -15.81 0.53 1.34
N SER A 41 -14.58 0.27 0.89
CA SER A 41 -13.69 -0.73 1.51
C SER A 41 -13.38 -0.36 2.96
N ILE A 42 -13.02 0.90 3.24
CA ILE A 42 -12.76 1.42 4.59
C ILE A 42 -13.98 1.20 5.50
N GLN A 43 -15.19 1.52 5.02
CA GLN A 43 -16.41 1.32 5.81
C GLN A 43 -16.61 -0.17 6.16
N VAL A 44 -16.39 -1.08 5.20
CA VAL A 44 -16.50 -2.52 5.46
C VAL A 44 -15.46 -2.98 6.48
N CYS A 45 -14.20 -2.55 6.35
CA CYS A 45 -13.16 -2.87 7.33
C CYS A 45 -13.53 -2.36 8.74
N GLN A 46 -14.11 -1.16 8.84
CA GLN A 46 -14.56 -0.61 10.13
C GLN A 46 -15.66 -1.47 10.77
N GLU A 47 -16.63 -1.95 9.98
CA GLU A 47 -17.65 -2.90 10.44
C GLU A 47 -17.01 -4.22 10.88
N GLU A 48 -16.06 -4.76 10.12
CA GLU A 48 -15.33 -5.98 10.46
C GLU A 48 -14.54 -5.86 11.77
N ILE A 49 -13.86 -4.73 11.97
CA ILE A 49 -13.08 -4.46 13.18
C ILE A 49 -13.99 -4.28 14.40
N GLN A 50 -15.19 -3.73 14.22
CA GLN A 50 -16.20 -3.66 15.29
C GLN A 50 -16.71 -5.05 15.69
N GLU A 51 -16.88 -5.96 14.73
CA GLU A 51 -17.29 -7.35 14.99
C GLU A 51 -16.16 -8.19 15.60
N ASP A 52 -14.93 -8.06 15.08
CA ASP A 52 -13.73 -8.73 15.56
C ASP A 52 -12.53 -7.78 15.55
N SER A 53 -12.28 -7.17 16.71
CA SER A 53 -11.16 -6.23 16.89
C SER A 53 -9.77 -6.86 16.73
N GLN A 54 -9.64 -8.19 16.70
CA GLN A 54 -8.37 -8.91 16.58
C GLN A 54 -8.09 -9.36 15.13
N HIS A 55 -9.02 -9.14 14.19
CA HIS A 55 -8.85 -9.59 12.81
C HIS A 55 -7.87 -8.70 12.03
N ILE A 56 -6.59 -9.11 12.02
CA ILE A 56 -5.50 -8.31 11.42
C ILE A 56 -5.69 -8.02 9.93
N ASP A 57 -6.31 -8.91 9.15
CA ASP A 57 -6.47 -8.71 7.70
C ASP A 57 -7.43 -7.54 7.39
N SER A 58 -8.46 -7.30 8.22
CA SER A 58 -9.33 -6.13 8.08
C SER A 58 -8.55 -4.83 8.26
N TYR A 59 -7.64 -4.77 9.23
CA TYR A 59 -6.77 -3.61 9.40
C TYR A 59 -5.82 -3.43 8.22
N VAL A 60 -5.24 -4.51 7.69
CA VAL A 60 -4.35 -4.47 6.54
C VAL A 60 -5.06 -3.88 5.32
N VAL A 61 -6.25 -4.39 4.97
CA VAL A 61 -7.05 -3.89 3.84
C VAL A 61 -7.50 -2.45 4.09
N MET A 62 -7.79 -2.08 5.33
CA MET A 62 -8.13 -0.70 5.69
C MET A 62 -6.96 0.25 5.47
N CYS A 63 -5.75 -0.13 5.91
CA CYS A 63 -4.54 0.67 5.72
C CYS A 63 -4.25 0.89 4.23
N TRP A 64 -4.31 -0.17 3.42
CA TRP A 64 -4.15 -0.05 1.96
C TRP A 64 -5.20 0.89 1.33
N SER A 65 -6.45 0.78 1.77
CA SER A 65 -7.52 1.63 1.26
C SER A 65 -7.37 3.09 1.67
N LEU A 66 -6.91 3.35 2.91
CA LEU A 66 -6.62 4.69 3.40
C LEU A 66 -5.44 5.32 2.64
N LEU A 67 -4.36 4.56 2.41
CA LEU A 67 -3.22 5.02 1.60
C LEU A 67 -3.64 5.36 0.17
N ALA A 68 -4.40 4.46 -0.48
CA ALA A 68 -4.90 4.68 -1.84
C ALA A 68 -5.88 5.86 -1.92
N ASN A 69 -6.67 6.10 -0.87
CA ASN A 69 -7.55 7.27 -0.76
C ASN A 69 -6.83 8.54 -0.24
N LYS A 70 -5.50 8.48 -0.01
CA LYS A 70 -4.64 9.56 0.48
C LYS A 70 -4.98 10.08 1.88
N GLU A 71 -5.63 9.26 2.69
CA GLU A 71 -5.96 9.55 4.10
C GLU A 71 -4.81 9.11 5.02
N TYR A 72 -3.65 9.74 4.85
CA TYR A 72 -2.39 9.27 5.47
C TYR A 72 -2.39 9.34 7.00
N SER A 73 -3.03 10.35 7.60
CA SER A 73 -3.12 10.46 9.07
C SER A 73 -3.96 9.33 9.68
N GLU A 74 -5.06 8.96 9.03
CA GLU A 74 -5.88 7.82 9.45
C GLU A 74 -5.14 6.50 9.21
N ALA A 75 -4.42 6.36 8.08
CA ALA A 75 -3.58 5.19 7.83
C ALA A 75 -2.53 5.00 8.93
N GLU A 76 -1.87 6.08 9.37
CA GLU A 76 -0.92 6.04 10.48
C GLU A 76 -1.58 5.59 11.80
N TYR A 77 -2.75 6.15 12.13
CA TYR A 77 -3.48 5.81 13.33
C TYR A 77 -3.85 4.31 13.35
N TRP A 78 -4.54 3.84 12.30
CA TRP A 78 -5.04 2.48 12.26
C TRP A 78 -3.94 1.42 12.09
N ALA A 79 -2.87 1.73 11.37
CA ALA A 79 -1.71 0.85 11.33
C ALA A 79 -1.03 0.75 12.71
N THR A 80 -0.99 1.85 13.48
CA THR A 80 -0.47 1.82 14.86
C THR A 80 -1.32 0.95 15.78
N GLU A 81 -2.66 1.02 15.66
CA GLU A 81 -3.56 0.13 16.40
C GLU A 81 -3.36 -1.34 15.99
N ALA A 82 -3.23 -1.61 14.69
CA ALA A 82 -3.01 -2.95 14.16
C ALA A 82 -1.70 -3.59 14.68
N LEU A 83 -0.62 -2.81 14.83
CA LEU A 83 0.65 -3.29 15.39
C LEU A 83 0.57 -3.60 16.89
N LYS A 84 -0.45 -3.14 17.63
CA LYS A 84 -0.69 -3.60 19.01
C LYS A 84 -1.20 -5.05 19.04
N ILE A 85 -1.89 -5.47 17.98
CA ILE A 85 -2.44 -6.82 17.81
C ILE A 85 -1.36 -7.75 17.25
N SER A 86 -0.72 -7.34 16.15
CA SER A 86 0.35 -8.10 15.49
C SER A 86 1.58 -7.21 15.27
N LYS A 87 2.48 -7.23 16.25
CA LYS A 87 3.65 -6.34 16.31
C LYS A 87 4.59 -6.42 15.10
N TYR A 88 4.66 -7.59 14.47
CA TYR A 88 5.60 -7.86 13.37
C TYR A 88 4.88 -8.16 12.06
N ASP A 89 3.62 -7.73 11.89
CA ASP A 89 2.95 -7.86 10.59
C ASP A 89 3.60 -6.92 9.57
N GLN A 90 4.39 -7.52 8.68
CA GLN A 90 5.14 -6.79 7.66
C GLN A 90 4.26 -5.92 6.76
N ARG A 91 3.00 -6.32 6.49
CA ARG A 91 2.07 -5.56 5.62
C ARG A 91 1.64 -4.26 6.29
N VAL A 92 1.45 -4.31 7.61
CA VAL A 92 1.09 -3.15 8.42
C VAL A 92 2.30 -2.24 8.63
N ILE A 93 3.49 -2.80 8.88
CA ILE A 93 4.75 -2.03 9.01
C ILE A 93 5.01 -1.25 7.72
N GLU A 94 4.87 -1.89 6.56
CA GLU A 94 4.99 -1.26 5.25
C GLU A 94 4.00 -0.10 5.09
N SER A 95 2.71 -0.34 5.38
CA SER A 95 1.66 0.66 5.26
C SER A 95 1.89 1.87 6.19
N LEU A 96 2.36 1.62 7.41
CA LEU A 96 2.72 2.67 8.36
C LEU A 96 3.94 3.48 7.87
N ALA A 97 4.94 2.80 7.30
CA ALA A 97 6.12 3.45 6.73
C ALA A 97 5.73 4.41 5.60
N GLU A 98 4.86 3.95 4.69
CA GLU A 98 4.35 4.75 3.57
C GLU A 98 3.49 5.93 4.07
N ALA A 99 2.58 5.71 5.02
CA ALA A 99 1.79 6.78 5.62
C ALA A 99 2.69 7.88 6.21
N LYS A 100 3.71 7.49 6.99
CA LYS A 100 4.67 8.43 7.59
C LYS A 100 5.51 9.15 6.54
N TYR A 101 5.85 8.51 5.41
CA TYR A 101 6.53 9.16 4.29
C TYR A 101 5.71 10.32 3.72
N TYR A 102 4.42 10.09 3.46
CA TYR A 102 3.54 11.13 2.92
C TYR A 102 3.23 12.24 3.94
N LEU A 103 3.23 11.92 5.22
CA LEU A 103 3.13 12.90 6.31
C LEU A 103 4.44 13.69 6.55
N GLY A 104 5.51 13.38 5.83
CA GLY A 104 6.82 14.04 5.98
C GLY A 104 7.60 13.62 7.23
N LYS A 105 7.15 12.59 7.95
CA LYS A 105 7.83 11.98 9.10
C LYS A 105 8.97 11.07 8.63
N ASN A 106 9.94 11.67 7.93
CA ASN A 106 10.94 10.96 7.14
C ASN A 106 11.80 9.99 7.96
N ASP A 107 12.24 10.37 9.17
CA ASP A 107 13.12 9.51 9.98
C ASP A 107 12.39 8.28 10.53
N GLU A 108 11.14 8.46 10.96
CA GLU A 108 10.29 7.35 11.44
C GLU A 108 9.93 6.41 10.28
N SER A 109 9.58 6.97 9.12
CA SER A 109 9.31 6.20 7.90
C SER A 109 10.53 5.37 7.47
N LEU A 110 11.73 5.99 7.44
CA LEU A 110 12.97 5.31 7.08
C LEU A 110 13.26 4.13 8.01
N LYS A 111 13.06 4.30 9.32
CA LYS A 111 13.23 3.22 10.29
C LYS A 111 12.26 2.06 10.06
N LEU A 112 11.00 2.35 9.74
CA LEU A 112 10.00 1.31 9.46
C LEU A 112 10.29 0.58 8.15
N PHE A 113 10.75 1.27 7.10
CA PHE A 113 11.19 0.59 5.88
C PHE A 113 12.41 -0.29 6.13
N GLN A 114 13.36 0.14 6.97
CA GLN A 114 14.49 -0.70 7.40
C GLN A 114 14.04 -1.94 8.19
N GLU A 115 13.02 -1.80 9.03
CA GLU A 115 12.40 -2.94 9.73
C GLU A 115 11.71 -3.87 8.74
N TYR A 116 10.91 -3.33 7.82
CA TYR A 116 10.23 -4.09 6.77
C TYR A 116 11.20 -4.96 5.97
N ILE A 117 12.28 -4.39 5.43
CA ILE A 117 13.27 -5.13 4.64
C ILE A 117 14.01 -6.21 5.45
N SER A 118 14.01 -6.12 6.78
CA SER A 118 14.59 -7.14 7.66
C SER A 118 13.65 -8.32 7.92
N LEU A 119 12.34 -8.13 7.71
CA LEU A 119 11.29 -9.13 7.92
C LEU A 119 10.95 -9.90 6.63
N VAL A 120 11.03 -9.24 5.47
CA VAL A 120 10.69 -9.85 4.18
C VAL A 120 11.86 -10.57 3.53
N PRO A 121 11.62 -11.66 2.77
CA PRO A 121 12.61 -12.23 1.88
C PRO A 121 13.12 -11.20 0.86
N VAL A 122 14.35 -11.38 0.37
CA VAL A 122 15.00 -10.47 -0.61
C VAL A 122 14.21 -10.32 -1.91
N ASN A 123 13.34 -11.29 -2.24
CA ASN A 123 12.45 -11.30 -3.39
C ASN A 123 10.97 -11.03 -3.01
N GLY A 124 10.72 -10.43 -1.85
CA GLY A 124 9.39 -10.01 -1.42
C GLY A 124 8.78 -9.01 -2.39
N SER A 125 7.46 -9.12 -2.64
CA SER A 125 6.79 -8.44 -3.74
C SER A 125 6.85 -6.91 -3.71
N HIS A 126 7.08 -6.29 -2.54
CA HIS A 126 7.11 -4.81 -2.39
C HIS A 126 8.47 -4.30 -1.91
N ILE A 127 9.51 -5.14 -1.95
CA ILE A 127 10.85 -4.73 -1.49
C ILE A 127 11.43 -3.60 -2.35
N GLY A 128 11.09 -3.57 -3.65
CA GLY A 128 11.48 -2.50 -4.57
C GLY A 128 10.89 -1.14 -4.21
N ASP A 129 9.60 -1.12 -3.83
CA ASP A 129 8.89 0.08 -3.37
C ASP A 129 9.46 0.59 -2.05
N ALA A 130 9.76 -0.31 -1.10
CA ALA A 130 10.41 0.06 0.15
C ALA A 130 11.75 0.77 -0.10
N TYR A 131 12.62 0.19 -0.95
CA TYR A 131 13.87 0.85 -1.34
C TYR A 131 13.63 2.16 -2.09
N TYR A 132 12.56 2.26 -2.89
CA TYR A 132 12.22 3.49 -3.58
C TYR A 132 11.86 4.60 -2.59
N PHE A 133 10.99 4.34 -1.61
CA PHE A 133 10.63 5.31 -0.58
C PHE A 133 11.83 5.71 0.28
N MET A 134 12.71 4.76 0.63
CA MET A 134 13.97 5.07 1.30
C MET A 134 14.83 6.02 0.46
N GLY A 135 14.95 5.77 -0.84
CA GLY A 135 15.64 6.65 -1.78
C GLY A 135 15.04 8.06 -1.83
N GLU A 136 13.71 8.17 -1.90
CA GLU A 136 13.01 9.46 -1.84
C GLU A 136 13.29 10.22 -0.54
N ILE A 137 13.30 9.52 0.59
CA ILE A 137 13.64 10.09 1.89
C ILE A 137 15.08 10.61 1.88
N TYR A 138 16.03 9.84 1.36
CA TYR A 138 17.42 10.28 1.25
C TYR A 138 17.58 11.48 0.31
N ILE A 139 16.82 11.55 -0.79
CA ILE A 139 16.75 12.76 -1.63
C ILE A 139 16.29 13.98 -0.83
N ARG A 140 15.19 13.85 -0.05
CA ARG A 140 14.67 14.95 0.80
C ARG A 140 15.71 15.43 1.83
N LYS A 141 16.58 14.53 2.29
CA LYS A 141 17.66 14.82 3.24
C LYS A 141 18.97 15.28 2.59
N GLY A 142 19.04 15.33 1.25
CA GLY A 142 20.27 15.67 0.53
C GLY A 142 21.36 14.57 0.58
N MET A 143 21.01 13.36 1.00
CA MET A 143 21.93 12.23 1.16
C MET A 143 22.00 11.41 -0.15
N TYR A 144 22.56 12.01 -1.20
CA TYR A 144 22.46 11.47 -2.55
C TYR A 144 23.15 10.11 -2.77
N ASP A 145 24.25 9.81 -2.08
CA ASP A 145 24.90 8.49 -2.15
C ASP A 145 24.01 7.39 -1.57
N HIS A 146 23.29 7.68 -0.47
CA HIS A 146 22.36 6.72 0.13
C HIS A 146 21.15 6.51 -0.79
N ALA A 147 20.68 7.59 -1.44
CA ALA A 147 19.62 7.50 -2.45
C ALA A 147 20.04 6.64 -3.66
N ASP A 148 21.28 6.78 -4.14
CA ASP A 148 21.82 5.95 -5.23
C ASP A 148 21.80 4.46 -4.86
N ILE A 149 22.27 4.11 -3.66
CA ILE A 149 22.22 2.72 -3.17
C ILE A 149 20.77 2.22 -3.13
N SER A 150 19.86 2.99 -2.53
CA SER A 150 18.44 2.60 -2.43
C SER A 150 17.78 2.43 -3.80
N PHE A 151 17.86 3.41 -4.70
CA PHE A 151 17.29 3.26 -6.04
C PHE A 151 17.96 2.17 -6.87
N SER A 152 19.27 1.92 -6.65
CA SER A 152 19.97 0.80 -7.28
C SER A 152 19.43 -0.56 -6.83
N HIS A 153 18.85 -0.65 -5.63
CA HIS A 153 18.10 -1.84 -5.21
C HIS A 153 16.73 -1.90 -5.87
N SER A 154 15.97 -0.80 -5.95
CA SER A 154 14.68 -0.76 -6.65
C SER A 154 14.80 -1.19 -8.12
N VAL A 155 15.73 -0.63 -8.90
CA VAL A 155 15.89 -1.04 -10.32
C VAL A 155 16.39 -2.48 -10.49
N ARG A 156 16.94 -3.10 -9.43
CA ARG A 156 17.31 -4.52 -9.45
C ARG A 156 16.10 -5.42 -9.21
N THR A 157 15.09 -4.97 -8.47
CA THR A 157 13.88 -5.74 -8.20
C THR A 157 12.89 -5.67 -9.36
N ASP A 158 12.73 -4.47 -9.96
CA ASP A 158 12.01 -4.31 -11.23
C ASP A 158 12.86 -3.46 -12.20
N PRO A 159 13.59 -4.11 -13.12
CA PRO A 159 14.43 -3.41 -14.09
C PRO A 159 13.64 -2.79 -15.25
N LEU A 160 12.33 -3.05 -15.37
CA LEU A 160 11.50 -2.56 -16.47
C LEU A 160 10.74 -1.28 -16.12
N TYR A 161 10.78 -0.84 -14.86
CA TYR A 161 10.10 0.37 -14.43
C TYR A 161 10.96 1.63 -14.67
N ASP A 162 10.65 2.38 -15.73
CA ASP A 162 11.41 3.54 -16.20
C ASP A 162 11.50 4.67 -15.17
N TYR A 163 10.47 4.80 -14.33
CA TYR A 163 10.45 5.81 -13.28
C TYR A 163 11.57 5.62 -12.24
N TRP A 164 11.86 4.38 -11.84
CA TRP A 164 12.96 4.11 -10.89
C TRP A 164 14.33 4.40 -11.49
N TRP A 165 14.55 4.08 -12.76
CA TRP A 165 15.76 4.47 -13.49
C TRP A 165 15.94 5.99 -13.56
N THR A 166 14.84 6.72 -13.73
CA THR A 166 14.84 8.19 -13.70
C THR A 166 15.25 8.72 -12.33
N ARG A 167 14.73 8.15 -11.24
CA ARG A 167 15.11 8.57 -9.88
C ARG A 167 16.55 8.20 -9.52
N LEU A 168 17.03 7.04 -9.99
CA LEU A 168 18.43 6.64 -9.89
C LEU A 168 19.35 7.64 -10.62
N GLY A 169 18.99 8.03 -11.85
CA GLY A 169 19.70 9.04 -12.61
C GLY A 169 19.78 10.37 -11.87
N TYR A 170 18.68 10.79 -11.24
CA TYR A 170 18.64 12.00 -10.44
C TYR A 170 19.53 11.94 -9.20
N ALA A 171 19.48 10.83 -8.43
CA ALA A 171 20.35 10.66 -7.27
C ALA A 171 21.84 10.77 -7.66
N ARG A 172 22.23 10.08 -8.74
CA ARG A 172 23.61 10.13 -9.27
C ARG A 172 24.01 11.50 -9.82
N GLU A 173 23.08 12.22 -10.45
CA GLU A 173 23.31 13.59 -10.91
C GLU A 173 23.65 14.49 -9.72
N MET A 174 22.84 14.43 -8.67
CA MET A 174 22.99 15.24 -7.47
C MET A 174 24.24 14.87 -6.65
N ALA A 175 24.67 13.60 -6.72
CA ALA A 175 25.93 13.13 -6.14
C ALA A 175 27.17 13.49 -7.00
N GLY A 176 26.99 14.04 -8.20
CA GLY A 176 28.09 14.39 -9.12
C GLY A 176 28.62 13.24 -9.97
N TYR A 177 27.99 12.07 -9.93
CA TYR A 177 28.33 10.91 -10.75
C TYR A 177 27.74 11.03 -12.16
N TYR A 178 28.14 12.06 -12.90
CA TYR A 178 27.50 12.46 -14.15
C TYR A 178 27.47 11.36 -15.23
N SER A 179 28.55 10.59 -15.42
CA SER A 179 28.57 9.48 -16.39
C SER A 179 27.57 8.37 -16.04
N SER A 180 27.52 7.98 -14.76
CA SER A 180 26.60 6.94 -14.26
C SER A 180 25.15 7.43 -14.21
N SER A 181 24.94 8.73 -14.00
CA SER A 181 23.64 9.38 -14.09
C SER A 181 23.10 9.36 -15.53
N LEU A 182 23.93 9.72 -16.51
CA LEU A 182 23.57 9.68 -17.93
C LEU A 182 23.12 8.27 -18.33
N ALA A 183 23.89 7.24 -17.95
CA ALA A 183 23.53 5.85 -18.24
C ALA A 183 22.17 5.43 -17.65
N ALA A 184 21.85 5.87 -16.42
CA ALA A 184 20.57 5.58 -15.79
C ALA A 184 19.40 6.29 -16.50
N TYR A 185 19.58 7.56 -16.89
CA TYR A 185 18.57 8.28 -17.67
C TYR A 185 18.37 7.70 -19.06
N GLU A 186 19.44 7.29 -19.74
CA GLU A 186 19.35 6.61 -21.03
C GLU A 186 18.61 5.28 -20.90
N LYS A 187 18.84 4.53 -19.81
CA LYS A 187 18.07 3.32 -19.53
C LYS A 187 16.58 3.60 -19.34
N ALA A 188 16.21 4.67 -18.63
CA ALA A 188 14.82 5.10 -18.52
C ALA A 188 14.20 5.41 -19.91
N LEU A 189 14.93 6.11 -20.79
CA LEU A 189 14.45 6.43 -22.13
C LEU A 189 14.40 5.23 -23.10
N GLN A 190 15.20 4.19 -22.86
CA GLN A 190 15.07 2.93 -23.60
C GLN A 190 13.74 2.22 -23.26
N LEU A 191 13.29 2.32 -22.01
CA LEU A 191 12.04 1.72 -21.54
C LEU A 191 10.83 2.58 -21.91
N ASN A 192 10.96 3.90 -21.77
CA ASN A 192 9.94 4.89 -22.08
C ASN A 192 10.58 6.10 -22.75
N SER A 193 10.54 6.15 -24.08
CA SER A 193 11.18 7.20 -24.87
C SER A 193 10.62 8.61 -24.62
N ALA A 194 9.45 8.72 -24.00
CA ALA A 194 8.80 9.98 -23.68
C ALA A 194 8.97 10.40 -22.20
N GLN A 195 9.79 9.70 -21.40
CA GLN A 195 9.93 9.98 -19.97
C GLN A 195 10.53 11.38 -19.72
N PRO A 196 9.71 12.37 -19.29
CA PRO A 196 10.08 13.79 -19.39
C PRO A 196 11.21 14.17 -18.43
N ASP A 197 11.23 13.57 -17.25
CA ASP A 197 12.28 13.79 -16.24
C ASP A 197 13.64 13.26 -16.70
N ALA A 198 13.67 12.12 -17.41
CA ALA A 198 14.90 11.57 -17.95
C ALA A 198 15.46 12.47 -19.07
N ILE A 199 14.60 12.97 -19.98
CA ILE A 199 15.02 13.94 -21.01
C ILE A 199 15.65 15.19 -20.39
N ARG A 200 14.98 15.77 -19.38
CA ARG A 200 15.51 16.93 -18.65
C ARG A 200 16.82 16.62 -17.95
N GLY A 201 16.91 15.45 -17.31
CA GLY A 201 18.12 14.96 -16.63
C GLY A 201 19.32 14.86 -17.57
N ILE A 202 19.16 14.22 -18.73
CA ILE A 202 20.22 14.11 -19.74
C ILE A 202 20.73 15.49 -20.16
N ASN A 203 19.85 16.45 -20.41
CA ASN A 203 20.25 17.80 -20.82
C ASN A 203 21.11 18.49 -19.74
N ARG A 204 20.74 18.35 -18.46
CA ARG A 204 21.53 18.89 -17.35
C ARG A 204 22.88 18.19 -17.25
N VAL A 205 22.90 16.86 -17.27
CA VAL A 205 24.11 16.05 -17.11
C VAL A 205 25.10 16.25 -18.26
N LYS A 206 24.63 16.33 -19.52
CA LYS A 206 25.50 16.55 -20.69
C LYS A 206 26.27 17.86 -20.60
N SER A 207 25.67 18.92 -20.03
CA SER A 207 26.34 20.20 -19.82
C SER A 207 27.49 20.14 -18.80
N LYS A 208 27.53 19.12 -17.95
CA LYS A 208 28.56 18.90 -16.93
C LYS A 208 29.69 17.98 -17.39
N LEU A 209 29.51 17.30 -18.52
CA LEU A 209 30.49 16.38 -19.11
C LEU A 209 31.31 17.01 -20.25
N GLN A 210 31.00 18.26 -20.62
CA GLN A 210 31.75 19.09 -21.58
C GLN A 210 32.81 19.90 -20.84
#